data_AF-A0A7M1W2R7-F1
#
_entry.id   AF-A0A7M1W2R7-F1
#
_cell.length_a   1.000
_cell.length_b   1.000
_cell.length_c   1.000
_cell.angle_alpha   90.00
_cell.angle_beta   90.00
_cell.angle_gamma   90.00
#
_symmetry.space_group_name_H-M   'P 1'
#
loop_
_entity.id
_entity.type
_entity.pdbx_description
1 polymer ?
#
loop_
_entity_poly.entity_id
_entity_poly.type
_entity_poly.pdbx_seq_one_letter_code
_entity_poly.pdbx_strand_id
1 'polypeptide(L)'
;MLLFRNGIRNDEIFEVFSVFILILFGVFFTYIMLDHYVDGDQVHYLYVYENLWKLNFLDAYEEYIRSLSSLELPYFLLIYLLGGYIDREIYLAASNVILIILAFKLLKKLGSYNTVAIFFLLTNFYFFVLYIPAERLKFAFIFLFLGLILYYNGKKKLSISFLIISSLTHVSLIILFVPFILKESWPVIKKRPIIAFVFIIILLIFLIFLSQHLISKFMSYSALGGNLSDVLKVVLLMFFSIFSMTKRKSNIPFVVLSFFWIGICVFILGGSRVNMLAFFLFIFFSIGYKKGLNVYVMSLLIYFSYASYNFVDTAIQYGDAFYFAK
;
A
#
# COMPACT_ATOMS: atom_id res chain seq x y z
N MET A 1 42.54 -23.05 17.14
CA MET A 1 41.48 -22.92 18.18
C MET A 1 41.02 -21.46 18.29
N LEU A 2 40.61 -20.85 17.17
CA LEU A 2 40.22 -19.43 17.06
C LEU A 2 39.10 -19.26 15.99
N LEU A 3 38.15 -20.21 15.93
CA LEU A 3 37.10 -20.23 14.89
C LEU A 3 35.66 -20.24 15.44
N PHE A 4 35.44 -20.12 16.75
CA PHE A 4 34.09 -20.13 17.35
C PHE A 4 33.85 -18.93 18.27
N ARG A 5 34.13 -17.71 17.80
CA ARG A 5 33.83 -16.47 18.55
C ARG A 5 33.00 -15.45 17.77
N ASN A 6 32.12 -15.94 16.90
CA ASN A 6 30.97 -15.16 16.44
C ASN A 6 29.72 -15.78 17.07
N GLY A 7 29.55 -15.54 18.37
CA GLY A 7 28.27 -15.82 19.02
C GLY A 7 27.20 -14.98 18.32
N ILE A 8 26.16 -15.65 17.81
CA ILE A 8 25.01 -14.98 17.19
C ILE A 8 24.52 -13.93 18.18
N ARG A 9 24.47 -12.65 17.77
CA ARG A 9 23.97 -11.59 18.66
C ARG A 9 22.49 -11.88 18.94
N ASN A 10 22.04 -11.71 20.18
CA ASN A 10 20.65 -11.93 20.58
C ASN A 10 19.64 -11.23 19.65
N ASP A 11 20.02 -10.09 19.06
CA ASP A 11 19.22 -9.35 18.09
C ASP A 11 18.94 -10.12 16.80
N GLU A 12 19.91 -10.90 16.29
CA GLU A 12 19.77 -11.71 15.07
C GLU A 12 18.84 -12.90 15.31
N ILE A 13 18.97 -13.58 16.46
CA ILE A 13 18.06 -14.66 16.87
C ILE A 13 16.63 -14.12 16.95
N PHE A 14 16.45 -12.97 17.59
CA PHE A 14 15.13 -12.35 17.72
C PHE A 14 14.55 -11.96 16.35
N GLU A 15 15.37 -11.49 15.41
CA GLU A 15 14.92 -11.18 14.05
C GLU A 15 14.48 -12.42 13.28
N VAL A 16 15.26 -13.51 13.32
CA VAL A 16 14.88 -14.79 12.69
C VAL A 16 13.57 -15.31 13.27
N PHE A 17 13.44 -15.28 14.60
CA PHE A 17 12.22 -15.68 15.30
C PHE A 17 11.02 -14.80 14.91
N SER A 18 11.24 -13.48 14.79
CA SER A 18 10.21 -12.53 14.33
C SER A 18 9.72 -12.88 12.93
N VAL A 19 10.64 -13.14 12.00
CA VAL A 19 10.30 -13.52 10.62
C VAL A 19 9.53 -14.84 10.59
N PHE A 20 9.92 -15.82 11.40
CA PHE A 20 9.21 -17.09 11.51
C PHE A 20 7.76 -16.90 11.98
N ILE A 21 7.53 -16.10 13.03
CA ILE A 21 6.17 -15.76 13.49
C ILE A 21 5.35 -15.11 12.38
N LEU A 22 5.92 -14.15 11.65
CA LEU A 22 5.23 -13.45 10.57
C LEU A 22 4.88 -14.39 9.40
N ILE A 23 5.74 -15.36 9.09
CA ILE A 23 5.46 -16.39 8.08
C ILE A 23 4.28 -17.26 8.54
N LEU A 24 4.35 -17.79 9.76
CA LEU A 24 3.26 -18.62 10.30
C LEU A 24 1.94 -17.84 10.29
N PHE A 25 1.94 -16.62 10.80
CA PHE A 25 0.76 -15.77 10.77
C PHE A 25 0.26 -15.55 9.35
N GLY A 26 1.11 -15.14 8.41
CA GLY A 26 0.71 -14.88 7.03
C GLY A 26 0.05 -16.09 6.37
N VAL A 27 0.58 -17.29 6.60
CA VAL A 27 0.00 -18.55 6.10
C VAL A 27 -1.34 -18.84 6.79
N PHE A 28 -1.36 -18.97 8.13
CA PHE A 28 -2.56 -19.36 8.87
C PHE A 28 -3.70 -18.35 8.72
N PHE A 29 -3.39 -17.05 8.81
CA PHE A 29 -4.38 -16.00 8.63
C PHE A 29 -5.01 -16.06 7.24
N THR A 30 -4.22 -16.31 6.19
CA THR A 30 -4.75 -16.41 4.83
C THR A 30 -5.71 -17.58 4.70
N TYR A 31 -5.33 -18.78 5.16
CA TYR A 31 -6.20 -19.95 5.07
C TYR A 31 -7.51 -19.77 5.85
N ILE A 32 -7.43 -19.30 7.10
CA ILE A 32 -8.64 -19.06 7.92
C ILE A 32 -9.56 -18.04 7.24
N MET A 33 -9.00 -16.94 6.73
CA MET A 33 -9.82 -15.87 6.14
C MET A 33 -10.39 -16.25 4.78
N LEU A 34 -9.72 -17.08 3.98
CA LEU A 34 -10.23 -17.49 2.67
C LEU A 34 -11.49 -18.35 2.77
N ASP A 35 -11.61 -19.17 3.81
CA ASP A 35 -12.80 -19.98 4.05
C ASP A 35 -14.02 -19.12 4.44
N HIS A 36 -13.77 -17.95 5.03
CA HIS A 36 -14.82 -17.06 5.54
C HIS A 36 -15.15 -15.90 4.60
N TYR A 37 -14.18 -15.38 3.84
CA TYR A 37 -14.37 -14.20 2.99
C TYR A 37 -14.60 -14.59 1.53
N VAL A 38 -15.82 -15.06 1.26
CA VAL A 38 -16.22 -15.61 -0.05
C VAL A 38 -16.92 -14.60 -0.96
N ASP A 39 -17.41 -13.48 -0.41
CA ASP A 39 -18.24 -12.52 -1.13
C ASP A 39 -17.48 -11.25 -1.57
N GLY A 40 -18.20 -10.33 -2.20
CA GLY A 40 -17.69 -9.01 -2.61
C GLY A 40 -16.68 -9.11 -3.76
N ASP A 41 -15.57 -8.38 -3.64
CA ASP A 41 -14.54 -8.30 -4.69
C ASP A 41 -13.88 -9.68 -4.95
N GLN A 42 -13.91 -10.61 -3.98
CA GLN A 42 -13.29 -11.93 -4.10
C GLN A 42 -13.91 -12.80 -5.17
N VAL A 43 -15.23 -12.70 -5.38
CA VAL A 43 -15.94 -13.45 -6.41
C VAL A 43 -15.36 -13.15 -7.79
N HIS A 44 -15.10 -11.87 -8.07
CA HIS A 44 -14.50 -11.44 -9.32
C HIS A 44 -13.03 -11.89 -9.45
N TYR A 45 -12.25 -11.85 -8.37
CA TYR A 45 -10.87 -12.35 -8.40
C TYR A 45 -10.79 -13.86 -8.61
N LEU A 46 -11.67 -14.63 -7.96
CA LEU A 46 -11.77 -16.07 -8.14
C LEU A 46 -12.10 -16.42 -9.60
N TYR A 47 -13.14 -15.78 -10.14
CA TYR A 47 -13.54 -15.97 -11.55
C TYR A 47 -12.38 -15.70 -12.52
N VAL A 48 -11.67 -14.59 -12.32
CA VAL A 48 -10.51 -14.22 -13.14
C VAL A 48 -9.39 -15.25 -13.00
N TYR A 49 -9.07 -15.69 -11.79
CA TYR A 49 -8.01 -16.66 -11.54
C TYR A 49 -8.28 -18.01 -12.22
N GLU A 50 -9.51 -18.51 -12.15
CA GLU A 50 -9.89 -19.84 -12.66
C GLU A 50 -10.06 -19.90 -14.18
N ASN A 51 -10.35 -18.77 -14.83
CA ASN A 51 -10.76 -18.75 -16.23
C ASN A 51 -9.76 -18.09 -17.18
N LEU A 52 -8.96 -17.11 -16.72
CA LEU A 52 -8.09 -16.35 -17.63
C LEU A 52 -7.05 -17.20 -18.37
N TRP A 53 -6.44 -18.16 -17.68
CA TRP A 53 -5.36 -18.98 -18.25
C TRP A 53 -5.85 -19.92 -19.37
N LYS A 54 -7.16 -20.14 -19.48
CA LYS A 54 -7.79 -20.97 -20.51
C LYS A 54 -8.01 -20.21 -21.83
N LEU A 55 -7.93 -18.88 -21.79
CA LEU A 55 -8.18 -18.00 -22.93
C LEU A 55 -6.86 -17.59 -23.59
N ASN A 56 -6.92 -17.19 -24.86
CA ASN A 56 -5.77 -16.57 -25.51
C ASN A 56 -5.44 -15.23 -24.85
N PHE A 57 -4.19 -14.78 -24.94
CA PHE A 57 -3.71 -13.58 -24.24
C PHE A 57 -4.58 -12.33 -24.43
N LEU A 58 -5.04 -12.06 -25.67
CA LEU A 58 -5.87 -10.89 -25.97
C LEU A 58 -7.28 -11.03 -25.39
N ASP A 59 -7.91 -12.19 -25.57
CA ASP A 59 -9.24 -12.49 -25.03
C ASP A 59 -9.22 -12.50 -23.50
N ALA A 60 -8.16 -13.04 -22.90
CA ALA A 60 -7.91 -13.03 -21.46
C ALA A 60 -7.78 -11.59 -20.94
N TYR A 61 -7.05 -10.73 -21.64
CA TYR A 61 -6.91 -9.34 -21.23
C TYR A 61 -8.23 -8.57 -21.33
N GLU A 62 -9.02 -8.82 -22.36
CA GLU A 62 -10.36 -8.24 -22.49
C GLU A 62 -11.29 -8.72 -21.37
N GLU A 63 -11.29 -10.02 -21.07
CA GLU A 63 -12.10 -10.60 -20.00
C GLU A 63 -11.68 -10.09 -18.62
N TYR A 64 -10.37 -9.90 -18.40
CA TYR A 64 -9.83 -9.27 -17.20
C TYR A 64 -10.37 -7.84 -17.02
N ILE A 65 -10.34 -7.02 -18.08
CA ILE A 65 -10.85 -5.65 -18.05
C ILE A 65 -12.36 -5.65 -17.74
N ARG A 66 -13.13 -6.54 -18.37
CA ARG A 66 -14.58 -6.64 -18.14
C ARG A 66 -14.90 -7.05 -16.70
N SER A 67 -14.18 -8.03 -16.17
CA SER A 67 -14.43 -8.58 -14.84
C SER A 67 -14.01 -7.65 -13.70
N LEU A 68 -12.86 -6.99 -13.82
CA LEU A 68 -12.29 -6.16 -12.74
C LEU A 68 -12.34 -4.65 -13.00
N SER A 69 -12.88 -4.24 -14.15
CA SER A 69 -13.02 -2.85 -14.59
C SER A 69 -11.71 -2.06 -14.48
N SER A 70 -10.58 -2.68 -14.87
CA SER A 70 -9.24 -2.11 -14.70
C SER A 70 -8.26 -2.49 -15.79
N LEU A 71 -7.30 -1.59 -16.04
CA LEU A 71 -6.26 -1.68 -17.07
C LEU A 71 -4.87 -2.02 -16.49
N GLU A 72 -4.82 -2.59 -15.28
CA GLU A 72 -3.58 -2.83 -14.53
C GLU A 72 -2.79 -4.03 -15.09
N LEU A 73 -2.00 -3.77 -16.15
CA LEU A 73 -1.24 -4.78 -16.89
C LEU A 73 -0.33 -5.67 -16.02
N PRO A 74 0.46 -5.15 -15.05
CA PRO A 74 1.36 -6.02 -14.28
C PRO A 74 0.62 -7.08 -13.45
N TYR A 75 -0.55 -6.74 -12.90
CA TYR A 75 -1.35 -7.70 -12.14
C TYR A 75 -1.99 -8.74 -13.06
N PHE A 76 -2.52 -8.32 -14.21
CA PHE A 76 -3.02 -9.22 -15.23
C PHE A 76 -1.94 -10.23 -15.65
N LEU A 77 -0.72 -9.78 -15.94
CA LEU A 77 0.38 -10.67 -16.32
C LEU A 77 0.72 -11.69 -15.23
N LEU A 78 0.68 -11.28 -13.95
CA LEU A 78 0.91 -12.20 -12.84
C LEU A 78 -0.16 -13.29 -12.76
N ILE A 79 -1.45 -12.93 -12.84
CA ILE A 79 -2.52 -13.93 -12.81
C ILE A 79 -2.49 -14.80 -14.06
N TYR A 80 -2.34 -14.21 -15.24
CA TYR A 80 -2.36 -14.96 -16.50
C TYR A 80 -1.24 -16.02 -16.58
N LEU A 81 -0.05 -15.69 -16.06
CA LEU A 81 1.09 -16.61 -16.07
C LEU A 81 1.04 -17.68 -14.97
N LEU A 82 0.45 -17.37 -13.81
CA LEU A 82 0.41 -18.29 -12.66
C LEU A 82 -0.91 -19.05 -12.55
N GLY A 83 -1.98 -18.50 -13.11
CA GLY A 83 -3.31 -19.10 -13.17
C GLY A 83 -3.25 -20.45 -13.87
N GLY A 84 -3.88 -21.45 -13.26
CA GLY A 84 -3.88 -22.83 -13.74
C GLY A 84 -2.66 -23.67 -13.32
N TYR A 85 -1.56 -23.06 -12.87
CA TYR A 85 -0.37 -23.79 -12.42
C TYR A 85 -0.24 -23.87 -10.90
N ILE A 86 -0.77 -22.89 -10.18
CA ILE A 86 -0.69 -22.81 -8.71
C ILE A 86 -2.11 -22.70 -8.18
N ASP A 87 -2.41 -23.37 -7.06
CA ASP A 87 -3.68 -23.19 -6.36
C ASP A 87 -3.78 -21.76 -5.81
N ARG A 88 -4.98 -21.18 -5.88
CA ARG A 88 -5.21 -19.78 -5.53
C ARG A 88 -4.82 -19.49 -4.09
N GLU A 89 -5.12 -20.42 -3.18
CA GLU A 89 -4.85 -20.35 -1.75
C GLU A 89 -3.34 -20.27 -1.49
N ILE A 90 -2.55 -21.10 -2.19
CA ILE A 90 -1.10 -21.11 -2.11
C ILE A 90 -0.54 -19.79 -2.65
N TYR A 91 -1.05 -19.31 -3.80
CA TYR A 91 -0.66 -18.04 -4.39
C TYR A 91 -0.93 -16.86 -3.44
N LEU A 92 -2.12 -16.80 -2.84
CA LEU A 92 -2.50 -15.74 -1.91
C LEU A 92 -1.69 -15.81 -0.62
N ALA A 93 -1.50 -17.00 -0.04
CA ALA A 93 -0.68 -17.18 1.16
C ALA A 93 0.78 -16.77 0.91
N ALA A 94 1.37 -17.20 -0.22
CA ALA A 94 2.72 -16.83 -0.60
C ALA A 94 2.87 -15.31 -0.80
N SER A 95 1.91 -14.66 -1.48
CA SER A 95 1.93 -13.21 -1.68
C SER A 95 1.82 -12.44 -0.35
N ASN A 96 1.00 -12.91 0.59
CA ASN A 96 0.86 -12.32 1.92
C ASN A 96 2.15 -12.47 2.75
N VAL A 97 2.80 -13.62 2.70
CA VAL A 97 4.11 -13.85 3.33
C VAL A 97 5.19 -12.95 2.73
N ILE A 98 5.22 -12.78 1.42
CA ILE A 98 6.15 -11.86 0.75
C ILE A 98 5.88 -10.42 1.22
N LEU A 99 4.62 -10.00 1.22
CA LEU A 99 4.23 -8.65 1.65
C LEU A 99 4.65 -8.38 3.10
N ILE A 100 4.33 -9.28 4.04
CA ILE A 100 4.60 -9.07 5.47
C ILE A 100 6.11 -9.04 5.75
N ILE A 101 6.91 -9.88 5.09
CA ILE A 101 8.38 -9.88 5.23
C ILE A 101 8.98 -8.59 4.67
N LEU A 102 8.53 -8.14 3.49
CA LEU A 102 9.02 -6.89 2.90
C LEU A 102 8.63 -5.68 3.75
N ALA A 103 7.40 -5.65 4.27
CA ALA A 103 6.93 -4.61 5.17
C ALA A 103 7.76 -4.58 6.47
N PHE A 104 8.01 -5.74 7.08
CA PHE A 104 8.85 -5.86 8.28
C PHE A 104 10.27 -5.33 8.03
N LYS A 105 10.91 -5.76 6.94
CA LYS A 105 12.24 -5.28 6.55
C LYS A 105 12.25 -3.77 6.31
N LEU A 106 11.22 -3.21 5.68
CA LEU A 106 11.11 -1.78 5.46
C LEU A 106 10.95 -1.02 6.79
N LEU A 107 10.05 -1.43 7.69
CA LEU A 107 9.83 -0.80 8.99
C LEU A 107 11.10 -0.80 9.85
N LYS A 108 11.84 -1.92 9.83
CA LYS A 108 13.16 -2.04 10.46
C LYS A 108 14.15 -1.03 9.90
N LYS A 109 14.19 -0.89 8.58
CA LYS A 109 15.06 0.07 7.89
C LYS A 109 14.71 1.53 8.17
N LEU A 110 13.43 1.79 8.40
CA LEU A 110 12.94 3.09 8.87
C LEU A 110 13.26 3.35 10.35
N GLY A 111 13.75 2.35 11.09
CA GLY A 111 14.25 2.48 12.46
C GLY A 111 13.31 1.97 13.55
N SER A 112 12.26 1.22 13.20
CA SER A 112 11.33 0.63 14.18
C SER A 112 11.97 -0.48 15.03
N TYR A 113 11.48 -0.67 16.26
CA TYR A 113 11.73 -1.89 17.03
C TYR A 113 11.03 -3.11 16.41
N ASN A 114 11.65 -4.28 16.52
CA ASN A 114 11.09 -5.55 16.01
C ASN A 114 9.69 -5.79 16.56
N THR A 115 9.49 -5.65 17.87
CA THR A 115 8.19 -5.87 18.54
C THR A 115 7.11 -4.93 18.02
N VAL A 116 7.43 -3.64 17.84
CA VAL A 116 6.50 -2.65 17.30
C VAL A 116 6.16 -2.97 15.85
N ALA A 117 7.15 -3.37 15.04
CA ALA A 117 6.92 -3.76 13.66
C ALA A 117 6.04 -5.02 13.56
N ILE A 118 6.30 -6.04 14.38
CA ILE A 118 5.47 -7.26 14.41
C ILE A 118 4.04 -6.91 14.82
N PHE A 119 3.85 -6.22 15.95
CA PHE A 119 2.53 -5.82 16.41
C PHE A 119 1.78 -5.03 15.34
N PHE A 120 2.45 -4.04 14.73
CA PHE A 120 1.89 -3.26 13.63
C PHE A 120 1.44 -4.11 12.44
N LEU A 121 2.21 -5.12 12.02
CA LEU A 121 1.83 -5.97 10.89
C LEU A 121 0.72 -6.97 11.23
N LEU A 122 0.69 -7.45 12.48
CA LEU A 122 -0.24 -8.48 12.93
C LEU A 122 -1.61 -7.93 13.36
N THR A 123 -1.71 -6.66 13.73
CA THR A 123 -2.96 -6.10 14.27
C THR A 123 -3.51 -4.93 13.48
N ASN A 124 -2.81 -4.38 12.50
CA ASN A 124 -3.28 -3.18 11.81
C ASN A 124 -4.32 -3.47 10.73
N PHE A 125 -5.45 -2.78 10.81
CA PHE A 125 -6.59 -2.93 9.88
C PHE A 125 -6.19 -2.79 8.42
N TYR A 126 -5.33 -1.82 8.08
CA TYR A 126 -4.93 -1.63 6.69
C TYR A 126 -4.05 -2.76 6.18
N PHE A 127 -3.27 -3.43 7.03
CA PHE A 127 -2.58 -4.66 6.61
C PHE A 127 -3.54 -5.81 6.36
N PHE A 128 -4.59 -5.95 7.17
CA PHE A 128 -5.62 -6.97 6.94
C PHE A 128 -6.37 -6.74 5.62
N VAL A 129 -6.67 -5.47 5.30
CA VAL A 129 -7.22 -5.08 4.00
C VAL A 129 -6.25 -5.44 2.86
N LEU A 130 -4.94 -5.25 3.04
CA LEU A 130 -3.97 -5.72 2.03
C LEU A 130 -3.93 -7.24 1.91
N TYR A 131 -4.04 -7.97 3.03
CA TYR A 131 -3.90 -9.43 3.02
C TYR A 131 -5.04 -10.13 2.29
N ILE A 132 -6.26 -9.63 2.42
CA ILE A 132 -7.44 -10.33 1.95
C ILE A 132 -8.11 -9.57 0.77
N PRO A 133 -8.90 -8.51 0.98
CA PRO A 133 -9.75 -7.95 -0.07
C PRO A 133 -8.98 -7.23 -1.19
N ALA A 134 -7.87 -6.57 -0.86
CA ALA A 134 -7.20 -5.66 -1.79
C ALA A 134 -6.07 -6.34 -2.59
N GLU A 135 -6.38 -7.44 -3.30
CA GLU A 135 -5.38 -8.25 -4.02
C GLU A 135 -4.50 -7.42 -4.96
N ARG A 136 -5.07 -6.56 -5.80
CA ARG A 136 -4.30 -5.70 -6.74
C ARG A 136 -3.38 -4.72 -6.02
N LEU A 137 -3.90 -4.10 -4.97
CA LEU A 137 -3.16 -3.14 -4.16
C LEU A 137 -2.03 -3.84 -3.39
N LYS A 138 -2.24 -5.09 -2.93
CA LYS A 138 -1.22 -5.93 -2.29
C LYS A 138 0.03 -6.05 -3.14
N PHE A 139 -0.11 -6.43 -4.42
CA PHE A 139 1.03 -6.54 -5.34
C PHE A 139 1.70 -5.20 -5.60
N ALA A 140 0.90 -4.14 -5.73
CA ALA A 140 1.42 -2.79 -5.86
C ALA A 140 2.28 -2.40 -4.63
N PHE A 141 1.88 -2.76 -3.41
CA PHE A 141 2.65 -2.58 -2.18
C PHE A 141 3.89 -3.48 -2.07
N ILE A 142 3.84 -4.72 -2.56
CA ILE A 142 5.02 -5.60 -2.66
C ILE A 142 6.11 -4.91 -3.48
N PHE A 143 5.77 -4.42 -4.68
CA PHE A 143 6.71 -3.70 -5.54
C PHE A 143 7.16 -2.37 -4.91
N LEU A 144 6.26 -1.64 -4.24
CA LEU A 144 6.59 -0.41 -3.51
C LEU A 144 7.64 -0.66 -2.43
N PHE A 145 7.40 -1.63 -1.54
CA PHE A 145 8.30 -1.93 -0.43
C PHE A 145 9.65 -2.45 -0.92
N LEU A 146 9.66 -3.31 -1.94
CA LEU A 146 10.89 -3.76 -2.58
C LEU A 146 11.67 -2.59 -3.18
N GLY A 147 11.00 -1.70 -3.91
CA GLY A 147 11.58 -0.48 -4.47
C GLY A 147 12.20 0.41 -3.41
N LEU A 148 11.51 0.65 -2.30
CA LEU A 148 12.03 1.46 -1.18
C LEU A 148 13.22 0.80 -0.47
N ILE A 149 13.16 -0.51 -0.22
CA ILE A 149 14.29 -1.24 0.38
C ILE A 149 15.54 -1.12 -0.51
N LEU A 150 15.39 -1.30 -1.82
CA LEU A 150 16.47 -1.17 -2.79
C LEU A 150 17.04 0.25 -2.85
N TYR A 151 16.16 1.27 -2.76
CA TYR A 151 16.57 2.68 -2.69
C TYR A 151 17.54 2.91 -1.53
N TYR A 152 17.16 2.49 -0.33
CA TYR A 152 17.98 2.64 0.86
C TYR A 152 19.25 1.75 0.85
N ASN A 153 19.31 0.71 0.01
CA ASN A 153 20.52 -0.10 -0.21
C ASN A 153 21.46 0.52 -1.27
N GLY A 154 21.14 1.72 -1.79
CA GLY A 154 21.94 2.39 -2.82
C GLY A 154 21.66 1.92 -4.26
N LYS A 155 20.78 0.93 -4.47
CA LYS A 155 20.44 0.39 -5.80
C LYS A 155 19.36 1.23 -6.49
N LYS A 156 19.66 2.52 -6.73
CA LYS A 156 18.69 3.53 -7.19
C LYS A 156 18.00 3.19 -8.52
N LYS A 157 18.74 2.69 -9.53
CA LYS A 157 18.17 2.36 -10.85
C LYS A 157 17.10 1.27 -10.74
N LEU A 158 17.44 0.15 -10.09
CA LEU A 158 16.53 -0.97 -9.87
C LEU A 158 15.33 -0.57 -9.00
N SER A 159 15.57 0.26 -7.99
CA SER A 159 14.50 0.83 -7.16
C SER A 159 13.46 1.58 -7.99
N ILE A 160 13.90 2.50 -8.88
CA ILE A 160 12.99 3.26 -9.75
C ILE A 160 12.16 2.32 -10.62
N SER A 161 12.75 1.27 -11.19
CA SER A 161 12.00 0.27 -11.97
C SER A 161 10.86 -0.36 -11.16
N PHE A 162 11.11 -0.76 -9.91
CA PHE A 162 10.08 -1.32 -9.03
C PHE A 162 9.02 -0.30 -8.61
N LEU A 163 9.38 0.97 -8.40
CA LEU A 163 8.40 2.03 -8.09
C LEU A 163 7.50 2.34 -9.29
N ILE A 164 8.03 2.26 -10.51
CA ILE A 164 7.24 2.38 -11.75
C ILE A 164 6.29 1.18 -11.87
N ILE A 165 6.80 -0.05 -11.71
CA ILE A 165 5.96 -1.26 -11.77
C ILE A 165 4.85 -1.21 -10.71
N SER A 166 5.16 -0.76 -9.49
CA SER A 166 4.19 -0.54 -8.41
C SER A 166 3.05 0.40 -8.84
N SER A 167 3.39 1.52 -9.46
CA SER A 167 2.43 2.50 -10.00
C SER A 167 1.59 1.96 -11.15
N LEU A 168 2.18 1.15 -12.03
CA LEU A 168 1.48 0.48 -13.14
C LEU A 168 0.57 -0.64 -12.65
N THR A 169 0.91 -1.27 -11.53
CA THR A 169 0.10 -2.33 -10.89
C THR A 169 -1.14 -1.74 -10.24
N HIS A 170 -1.03 -0.55 -9.65
CA HIS A 170 -2.18 0.17 -9.13
C HIS A 170 -1.97 1.68 -9.21
N VAL A 171 -2.74 2.34 -10.08
CA VAL A 171 -2.56 3.75 -10.47
C VAL A 171 -2.64 4.70 -9.26
N SER A 172 -3.40 4.36 -8.22
CA SER A 172 -3.51 5.23 -7.03
C SER A 172 -2.19 5.41 -6.28
N LEU A 173 -1.21 4.51 -6.42
CA LEU A 173 0.11 4.68 -5.79
C LEU A 173 0.91 5.82 -6.41
N ILE A 174 0.58 6.27 -7.62
CA ILE A 174 1.16 7.47 -8.23
C ILE A 174 1.00 8.68 -7.31
N ILE A 175 -0.11 8.75 -6.56
CA ILE A 175 -0.41 9.83 -5.62
C ILE A 175 0.72 9.99 -4.59
N LEU A 176 1.32 8.89 -4.12
CA LEU A 176 2.42 8.93 -3.16
C LEU A 176 3.71 9.51 -3.75
N PHE A 177 3.93 9.39 -5.06
CA PHE A 177 5.18 9.81 -5.70
C PHE A 177 5.19 11.29 -6.12
N VAL A 178 4.02 11.89 -6.36
CA VAL A 178 3.92 13.30 -6.81
C VAL A 178 4.68 14.26 -5.90
N PRO A 179 4.54 14.24 -4.54
CA PRO A 179 5.29 15.15 -3.68
C PRO A 179 6.81 14.99 -3.81
N PHE A 180 7.29 13.75 -3.97
CA PHE A 180 8.72 13.47 -4.15
C PHE A 180 9.22 13.98 -5.50
N ILE A 181 8.46 13.76 -6.58
CA ILE A 181 8.80 14.28 -7.93
C ILE A 181 8.85 15.80 -7.90
N LEU A 182 7.86 16.45 -7.26
CA LEU A 182 7.83 17.89 -7.10
C LEU A 182 9.03 18.39 -6.31
N LYS A 183 9.35 17.77 -5.17
CA LYS A 183 10.52 18.14 -4.35
C LYS A 183 11.83 18.09 -5.14
N GLU A 184 12.07 17.00 -5.86
CA GLU A 184 13.33 16.80 -6.60
C GLU A 184 13.40 17.68 -7.85
N SER A 185 12.26 17.92 -8.50
CA SER A 185 12.17 18.67 -9.76
C SER A 185 12.07 20.18 -9.55
N TRP A 186 11.57 20.64 -8.40
CA TRP A 186 11.37 22.06 -8.09
C TRP A 186 12.62 22.94 -8.28
N PRO A 187 13.82 22.55 -7.80
CA PRO A 187 15.03 23.34 -8.04
C PRO A 187 15.41 23.45 -9.52
N VAL A 188 15.10 22.43 -10.33
CA VAL A 188 15.39 22.41 -11.78
C VAL A 188 14.38 23.27 -12.52
N ILE A 189 13.09 23.10 -12.21
CA ILE A 189 11.96 23.88 -12.77
C ILE A 189 12.18 25.37 -12.53
N LYS A 190 12.57 25.75 -11.31
CA LYS A 190 12.84 27.16 -10.94
C LYS A 190 13.98 27.78 -11.76
N LYS A 191 14.99 26.98 -12.15
CA LYS A 191 16.16 27.45 -12.91
C LYS A 191 15.97 27.41 -14.43
N ARG A 192 15.00 26.66 -14.94
CA ARG A 192 14.82 26.40 -16.38
C ARG A 192 13.34 26.53 -16.78
N PRO A 193 12.85 27.75 -17.10
CA PRO A 193 11.43 28.00 -17.35
C PRO A 193 10.88 27.25 -18.56
N ILE A 194 11.71 26.94 -19.56
CA ILE A 194 11.30 26.14 -20.73
C ILE A 194 10.93 24.71 -20.32
N ILE A 195 11.71 24.10 -19.41
CA ILE A 195 11.40 22.76 -18.89
C ILE A 195 10.11 22.80 -18.07
N ALA A 196 9.90 23.86 -17.29
CA ALA A 196 8.65 24.07 -16.55
C ALA A 196 7.45 24.14 -17.50
N PHE A 197 7.57 24.88 -18.61
CA PHE A 197 6.52 25.00 -19.61
C PHE A 197 6.19 23.65 -20.27
N VAL A 198 7.21 22.89 -20.70
CA VAL A 198 7.01 21.55 -21.26
C VAL A 198 6.36 20.61 -20.24
N PHE A 199 6.80 20.64 -18.97
CA PHE A 199 6.22 19.84 -17.91
C PHE A 199 4.74 20.17 -17.67
N ILE A 200 4.37 21.46 -17.67
CA ILE A 200 2.98 21.90 -17.55
C ILE A 200 2.15 21.40 -18.73
N ILE A 201 2.65 21.47 -19.96
CA ILE A 201 1.96 20.93 -21.14
C ILE A 201 1.71 19.43 -21.00
N ILE A 202 2.73 18.65 -20.61
CA ILE A 202 2.60 17.20 -20.42
C ILE A 202 1.57 16.90 -19.32
N LEU A 203 1.61 17.64 -18.21
CA LEU A 203 0.66 17.49 -17.12
C LEU A 203 -0.78 17.82 -17.57
N LEU A 204 -0.97 18.89 -18.35
CA LEU A 204 -2.28 19.26 -18.89
C LEU A 204 -2.82 18.18 -19.85
N ILE A 205 -1.99 17.65 -20.75
CA ILE A 205 -2.37 16.54 -21.63
C ILE A 205 -2.79 15.33 -20.79
N PHE A 206 -1.99 14.96 -19.79
CA PHE A 206 -2.30 13.85 -18.89
C PHE A 206 -3.62 14.05 -18.13
N LEU A 207 -3.87 15.26 -17.63
CA LEU A 207 -5.13 15.61 -16.96
C LEU A 207 -6.32 15.57 -17.92
N ILE A 208 -6.16 15.95 -19.18
CA ILE A 208 -7.22 15.82 -20.20
C ILE A 208 -7.58 14.35 -20.41
N PHE A 209 -6.59 13.46 -20.54
CA PHE A 209 -6.84 12.02 -20.68
C PHE A 209 -7.53 11.42 -19.45
N LEU A 210 -7.16 11.86 -18.25
CA LEU A 210 -7.80 11.40 -17.01
C LEU A 210 -9.16 12.06 -16.75
N SER A 211 -9.46 13.21 -17.37
CA SER A 211 -10.61 14.05 -17.01
C SER A 211 -11.92 13.28 -17.08
N GLN A 212 -12.13 12.46 -18.11
CA GLN A 212 -13.37 11.69 -18.25
C GLN A 212 -13.55 10.67 -17.11
N HIS A 213 -12.48 9.97 -16.71
CA HIS A 213 -12.52 9.02 -15.60
C HIS A 213 -12.63 9.71 -14.23
N LEU A 214 -12.02 10.89 -14.09
CA LEU A 214 -12.13 11.71 -12.88
C LEU A 214 -13.52 12.32 -12.75
N ILE A 215 -14.11 12.83 -13.82
CA ILE A 215 -15.46 13.42 -13.82
C ILE A 215 -16.51 12.36 -13.52
N SER A 216 -16.43 11.17 -14.13
CA SER A 216 -17.39 10.10 -13.85
C SER A 216 -17.36 9.67 -12.37
N LYS A 217 -16.15 9.51 -11.80
CA LYS A 217 -15.99 9.26 -10.37
C LYS A 217 -16.48 10.44 -9.52
N PHE A 218 -16.05 11.65 -9.85
CA PHE A 218 -16.44 12.85 -9.12
C PHE A 218 -17.96 13.00 -9.07
N MET A 219 -18.68 12.83 -10.18
CA MET A 219 -20.14 12.91 -10.21
C MET A 219 -20.80 11.82 -9.35
N SER A 220 -20.25 10.60 -9.34
CA SER A 220 -20.74 9.51 -8.47
C SER A 220 -20.52 9.80 -6.98
N TYR A 221 -19.41 10.44 -6.62
CA TYR A 221 -19.08 10.78 -5.22
C TYR A 221 -19.69 12.09 -4.75
N SER A 222 -19.83 13.09 -5.62
CA SER A 222 -20.42 14.39 -5.29
C SER A 222 -21.92 14.25 -5.05
N ALA A 223 -22.59 13.34 -5.77
CA ALA A 223 -23.99 12.99 -5.52
C ALA A 223 -24.22 12.39 -4.12
N LEU A 224 -23.20 11.72 -3.57
CA LEU A 224 -23.20 11.16 -2.20
C LEU A 224 -22.64 12.15 -1.15
N GLY A 225 -22.26 13.37 -1.58
CA GLY A 225 -21.58 14.36 -0.75
C GLY A 225 -20.14 13.94 -0.46
N GLY A 226 -19.16 14.64 -1.03
CA GLY A 226 -17.75 14.41 -0.70
C GLY A 226 -17.55 14.40 0.82
N ASN A 227 -17.08 13.27 1.35
CA ASN A 227 -17.14 13.03 2.79
C ASN A 227 -16.05 13.85 3.49
N LEU A 228 -16.38 15.06 3.98
CA LEU A 228 -15.48 15.94 4.73
C LEU A 228 -14.74 15.19 5.85
N SER A 229 -15.38 14.18 6.42
CA SER A 229 -14.79 13.24 7.38
C SER A 229 -13.47 12.60 6.89
N ASP A 230 -13.39 12.21 5.62
CA ASP A 230 -12.20 11.57 5.07
C ASP A 230 -11.03 12.55 4.90
N VAL A 231 -11.31 13.79 4.48
CA VAL A 231 -10.27 14.84 4.42
C VAL A 231 -9.78 15.17 5.84
N LEU A 232 -10.68 15.23 6.82
CA LEU A 232 -10.31 15.44 8.22
C LEU A 232 -9.39 14.34 8.77
N LYS A 233 -9.59 13.07 8.37
CA LYS A 233 -8.67 11.97 8.72
C LYS A 233 -7.26 12.23 8.17
N VAL A 234 -7.12 12.66 6.92
CA VAL A 234 -5.81 13.01 6.32
C VAL A 234 -5.16 14.17 7.05
N VAL A 235 -5.93 15.21 7.39
CA VAL A 235 -5.44 16.37 8.15
C VAL A 235 -4.96 15.94 9.54
N LEU A 236 -5.69 15.06 10.22
CA LEU A 236 -5.27 14.51 11.52
C LEU A 236 -3.96 13.71 11.39
N LEU A 237 -3.85 12.85 10.38
CA LEU A 237 -2.62 12.11 10.09
C LEU A 237 -1.44 13.03 9.76
N MET A 238 -1.68 14.16 9.09
CA MET A 238 -0.67 15.18 8.85
C MET A 238 -0.15 15.77 10.16
N PHE A 239 -1.04 16.18 11.07
CA PHE A 239 -0.64 16.71 12.37
C PHE A 239 0.15 15.67 13.17
N PHE A 240 -0.33 14.43 13.23
CA PHE A 240 0.38 13.36 13.92
C PHE A 240 1.76 13.09 13.31
N SER A 241 1.90 13.19 11.98
CA SER A 241 3.19 13.09 11.29
C SER A 241 4.15 14.20 11.72
N ILE A 242 3.67 15.45 11.73
CA ILE A 242 4.48 16.61 12.11
C ILE A 242 4.95 16.50 13.57
N PHE A 243 4.06 16.16 14.50
CA PHE A 243 4.42 16.02 15.91
C PHE A 243 5.34 14.81 16.18
N SER A 244 5.21 13.75 15.38
CA SER A 244 6.12 12.61 15.42
C SER A 244 7.51 12.92 14.86
N MET A 245 7.71 14.04 14.16
CA MET A 245 8.99 14.41 13.55
C MET A 245 9.81 15.39 14.40
N THR A 246 10.25 14.96 15.57
CA THR A 246 10.88 15.87 16.53
C THR A 246 12.35 16.21 16.20
N LYS A 247 13.04 15.37 15.40
CA LYS A 247 14.47 15.54 15.06
C LYS A 247 14.77 16.08 13.66
N ARG A 248 13.79 16.17 12.75
CA ARG A 248 13.99 16.55 11.33
C ARG A 248 13.06 17.68 10.90
N LYS A 249 13.10 18.80 11.62
CA LYS A 249 12.23 19.96 11.37
C LYS A 249 12.35 20.53 9.94
N SER A 250 13.50 20.37 9.29
CA SER A 250 13.72 20.77 7.88
C SER A 250 12.80 20.05 6.88
N ASN A 251 12.25 18.88 7.23
CA ASN A 251 11.35 18.12 6.38
C ASN A 251 9.86 18.44 6.60
N ILE A 252 9.51 19.33 7.54
CA ILE A 252 8.10 19.69 7.82
C ILE A 252 7.38 20.22 6.57
N PRO A 253 7.95 21.15 5.77
CA PRO A 253 7.27 21.64 4.57
C PRO A 253 6.98 20.52 3.57
N PHE A 254 7.87 19.54 3.48
CA PHE A 254 7.68 18.39 2.60
C PHE A 254 6.56 17.47 3.08
N VAL A 255 6.44 17.25 4.39
CA VAL A 255 5.31 16.49 4.97
C VAL A 255 3.99 17.20 4.74
N VAL A 256 3.92 18.50 5.02
CA VAL A 256 2.72 19.32 4.76
C VAL A 256 2.32 19.25 3.29
N LEU A 257 3.28 19.43 2.37
CA LEU A 257 3.02 19.32 0.94
C LEU A 257 2.48 17.93 0.55
N SER A 258 3.06 16.87 1.12
CA SER A 258 2.66 15.50 0.80
C SER A 258 1.24 15.19 1.27
N PHE A 259 0.89 15.58 2.49
CA PHE A 259 -0.47 15.39 3.03
C PHE A 259 -1.48 16.33 2.40
N PHE A 260 -1.11 17.56 2.05
CA PHE A 260 -1.96 18.49 1.34
C PHE A 260 -2.34 17.93 -0.04
N TRP A 261 -1.35 17.41 -0.78
CA TRP A 261 -1.59 16.73 -2.05
C TRP A 261 -2.53 15.52 -1.89
N ILE A 262 -2.27 14.65 -0.91
CA ILE A 262 -3.15 13.51 -0.63
C ILE A 262 -4.56 13.98 -0.24
N GLY A 263 -4.69 15.06 0.53
CA GLY A 263 -5.99 15.63 0.92
C GLY A 263 -6.80 16.11 -0.29
N ILE A 264 -6.15 16.75 -1.27
CA ILE A 264 -6.77 17.08 -2.56
C ILE A 264 -7.22 15.79 -3.27
N CYS A 265 -6.37 14.78 -3.32
CA CYS A 265 -6.71 13.51 -3.96
C CYS A 265 -7.89 12.80 -3.24
N VAL A 266 -7.96 12.80 -1.91
CA VAL A 266 -9.10 12.26 -1.16
C VAL A 266 -10.38 13.02 -1.50
N PHE A 267 -10.31 14.35 -1.60
CA PHE A 267 -11.48 15.15 -1.94
C PHE A 267 -12.01 14.87 -3.35
N ILE A 268 -11.12 14.66 -4.33
CA ILE A 268 -11.49 14.45 -5.74
C ILE A 268 -11.87 12.99 -6.02
N LEU A 269 -11.04 12.05 -5.55
CA LEU A 269 -11.17 10.62 -5.86
C LEU A 269 -12.07 9.89 -4.86
N GLY A 270 -12.39 10.54 -3.74
CA GLY A 270 -12.99 9.94 -2.56
C GLY A 270 -12.02 9.01 -1.83
N GLY A 271 -12.50 8.45 -0.73
CA GLY A 271 -12.32 7.01 -0.56
C GLY A 271 -11.45 6.53 0.59
N SER A 272 -11.77 5.30 0.96
CA SER A 272 -11.03 4.45 1.90
C SER A 272 -9.61 4.14 1.42
N ARG A 273 -9.41 3.92 0.11
CA ARG A 273 -8.09 3.57 -0.46
C ARG A 273 -7.07 4.70 -0.39
N VAL A 274 -7.48 5.95 -0.63
CA VAL A 274 -6.55 7.10 -0.55
C VAL A 274 -6.22 7.43 0.91
N ASN A 275 -7.19 7.28 1.83
CA ASN A 275 -6.94 7.37 3.27
C ASN A 275 -5.94 6.33 3.78
N MET A 276 -6.01 5.11 3.26
CA MET A 276 -5.02 4.07 3.52
C MET A 276 -3.62 4.50 3.05
N LEU A 277 -3.49 5.13 1.88
CA LEU A 277 -2.20 5.69 1.43
C LEU A 277 -1.69 6.81 2.35
N ALA A 278 -2.59 7.68 2.82
CA ALA A 278 -2.26 8.72 3.81
C ALA A 278 -1.71 8.10 5.11
N PHE A 279 -2.29 6.99 5.55
CA PHE A 279 -1.81 6.25 6.72
C PHE A 279 -0.41 5.65 6.48
N PHE A 280 -0.17 4.99 5.35
CA PHE A 280 1.16 4.49 5.03
C PHE A 280 2.20 5.61 4.94
N LEU A 281 1.82 6.77 4.41
CA LEU A 281 2.67 7.96 4.41
C LEU A 281 2.97 8.45 5.84
N PHE A 282 1.97 8.46 6.73
CA PHE A 282 2.16 8.78 8.15
C PHE A 282 3.17 7.84 8.79
N ILE A 283 3.04 6.54 8.58
CA ILE A 283 3.96 5.53 9.13
C ILE A 283 5.37 5.73 8.56
N PHE A 284 5.50 6.00 7.27
CA PHE A 284 6.78 6.27 6.62
C PHE A 284 7.54 7.42 7.29
N PHE A 285 6.86 8.51 7.66
CA PHE A 285 7.49 9.65 8.33
C PHE A 285 7.68 9.46 9.85
N SER A 286 6.78 8.72 10.50
CA SER A 286 6.67 8.72 11.96
C SER A 286 7.36 7.55 12.66
N ILE A 287 7.46 6.37 12.00
CA ILE A 287 7.90 5.14 12.67
C ILE A 287 9.36 5.20 13.15
N GLY A 288 10.21 5.99 12.48
CA GLY A 288 11.61 6.16 12.90
C GLY A 288 11.78 6.93 14.20
N TYR A 289 10.76 7.68 14.65
CA TYR A 289 10.84 8.44 15.89
C TYR A 289 10.59 7.57 17.11
N LYS A 290 11.50 7.65 18.10
CA LYS A 290 11.53 6.76 19.29
C LYS A 290 11.37 5.27 18.92
N LYS A 291 11.88 4.87 17.75
CA LYS A 291 11.80 3.51 17.21
C LYS A 291 10.35 2.96 17.16
N GLY A 292 9.39 3.84 16.90
CA GLY A 292 7.97 3.52 16.78
C GLY A 292 7.18 3.62 18.08
N LEU A 293 7.84 3.73 19.24
CA LEU A 293 7.20 3.87 20.56
C LEU A 293 6.71 5.31 20.85
N ASN A 294 6.15 5.97 19.85
CA ASN A 294 5.59 7.30 20.02
C ASN A 294 4.09 7.24 20.33
N VAL A 295 3.60 8.14 21.17
CA VAL A 295 2.19 8.24 21.56
C VAL A 295 1.27 8.29 20.34
N TYR A 296 1.61 9.05 19.30
CA TYR A 296 0.78 9.15 18.09
C TYR A 296 0.75 7.88 17.23
N VAL A 297 1.86 7.13 17.18
CA VAL A 297 1.90 5.84 16.48
C VAL A 297 1.11 4.80 17.27
N MET A 298 1.28 4.79 18.59
CA MET A 298 0.60 3.86 19.49
C MET A 298 -0.92 4.09 19.55
N SER A 299 -1.37 5.35 19.58
CA SER A 299 -2.80 5.66 19.57
C SER A 299 -3.48 5.16 18.29
N LEU A 300 -2.86 5.39 17.13
CA LEU A 300 -3.37 4.86 15.87
C LEU A 300 -3.28 3.34 15.78
N LEU A 301 -2.22 2.73 16.31
CA LEU A 301 -2.10 1.28 16.40
C LEU A 301 -3.25 0.67 17.18
N ILE A 302 -3.58 1.22 18.35
CA ILE A 302 -4.70 0.75 19.17
C ILE A 302 -6.02 0.91 18.40
N TYR A 303 -6.26 2.09 17.82
CA TYR A 303 -7.45 2.37 17.02
C TYR A 303 -7.62 1.39 15.85
N PHE A 304 -6.56 1.18 15.06
CA PHE A 304 -6.62 0.25 13.93
C PHE A 304 -6.61 -1.22 14.36
N SER A 305 -6.13 -1.55 15.55
CA SER A 305 -6.26 -2.91 16.10
C SER A 305 -7.71 -3.23 16.46
N TYR A 306 -8.41 -2.27 17.04
CA TYR A 306 -9.86 -2.39 17.27
C TYR A 306 -10.63 -2.51 15.95
N ALA A 307 -10.28 -1.70 14.94
CA ALA A 307 -10.89 -1.80 13.62
C ALA A 307 -10.63 -3.17 12.94
N SER A 308 -9.45 -3.78 13.13
CA SER A 308 -9.14 -5.13 12.63
C SER A 308 -10.05 -6.20 13.22
N TYR A 309 -10.38 -6.09 14.51
CA TYR A 309 -11.30 -7.04 15.15
C TYR A 309 -12.67 -7.00 14.45
N ASN A 310 -13.24 -5.81 14.29
CA ASN A 310 -14.52 -5.64 13.61
C ASN A 310 -14.48 -6.14 12.16
N PHE A 311 -13.36 -5.90 11.46
CA PHE A 311 -13.15 -6.39 10.10
C PHE A 311 -13.20 -7.92 10.00
N VAL A 312 -12.48 -8.62 10.90
CA VAL A 312 -12.46 -10.09 10.93
C VAL A 312 -13.82 -10.64 11.36
N ASP A 313 -14.44 -10.06 12.39
CA ASP A 313 -15.75 -10.49 12.88
C ASP A 313 -16.83 -10.37 11.79
N THR A 314 -16.86 -9.24 11.08
CA THR A 314 -17.79 -9.03 9.96
C THR A 314 -17.53 -10.01 8.82
N ALA A 315 -16.26 -10.28 8.48
CA ALA A 315 -15.91 -11.24 7.45
C ALA A 315 -16.41 -12.65 7.78
N ILE A 316 -16.25 -13.08 9.04
CA ILE A 316 -16.69 -14.40 9.51
C ILE A 316 -18.22 -14.51 9.53
N GLN A 317 -18.91 -13.47 10.00
CA GLN A 317 -20.37 -13.50 10.15
C GLN A 317 -21.12 -13.36 8.82
N TYR A 318 -20.63 -12.52 7.91
CA TYR A 318 -21.38 -12.09 6.73
C TYR A 318 -20.78 -12.52 5.39
N GLY A 319 -19.60 -13.15 5.37
CA GLY A 319 -18.90 -13.44 4.11
C GLY A 319 -18.24 -12.21 3.46
N ASP A 320 -18.60 -11.00 3.89
CA ASP A 320 -18.09 -9.72 3.41
C ASP A 320 -17.62 -8.83 4.58
N ALA A 321 -16.30 -8.68 4.75
CA ALA A 321 -15.63 -7.79 5.67
C ALA A 321 -16.06 -6.30 5.60
N PHE A 322 -16.75 -5.87 4.54
CA PHE A 322 -17.27 -4.50 4.39
C PHE A 322 -18.80 -4.42 4.41
N TYR A 323 -19.50 -5.45 4.92
CA TYR A 323 -20.97 -5.53 4.91
C TYR A 323 -21.65 -4.27 5.47
N PHE A 324 -21.19 -3.75 6.61
CA PHE A 324 -21.75 -2.55 7.26
C PHE A 324 -21.23 -1.21 6.71
N ALA A 325 -20.30 -1.24 5.75
CA ALA A 325 -19.73 -0.04 5.14
C ALA A 325 -20.41 0.34 3.81
N LYS A 326 -21.38 -0.46 3.35
CA LYS A 326 -22.31 -0.14 2.26
C LYS A 326 -23.52 0.60 2.82
#